data_AF-A0A522DND3-F1
#
_entry.id   AF-A0A522DND3-F1
#
_cell.length_a   1.000
_cell.length_b   1.000
_cell.length_c   1.000
_cell.angle_alpha   90.00
_cell.angle_beta   90.00
_cell.angle_gamma   90.00
#
_symmetry.space_group_name_H-M   'P 1'
#
loop_
_entity.id
_entity.type
_entity.pdbx_description
1 polymer ?
#
loop_
_entity_poly.entity_id
_entity_poly.type
_entity_poly.pdbx_seq_one_letter_code
_entity_poly.pdbx_strand_id
1 'polypeptide(L)'
;MKWLLLCILLTFTGFLSSAQSLIHAHNDYQKPEPLSNALRNKVFSIEVDIYLSGGRLLVAHDKKELDSAKALDTMYLQPIIELFRQHKGTISADIAYTPILMI
;
A
#
# COMPACT_ATOMS: atom_id res chain seq x y z
N MET A 1 26.26 37.57 13.77
CA MET A 1 25.31 37.45 12.64
C MET A 1 25.49 36.17 11.81
N LYS A 2 26.72 35.75 11.46
CA LYS A 2 26.98 34.51 10.68
C LYS A 2 26.49 33.21 11.36
N TRP A 3 26.65 33.10 12.68
CA TRP A 3 26.17 31.95 13.45
C TRP A 3 24.64 31.87 13.59
N LEU A 4 23.96 33.02 13.55
CA LEU A 4 22.49 33.07 13.60
C LEU A 4 21.87 32.57 12.29
N LEU A 5 22.49 32.93 11.15
CA LEU A 5 22.11 32.43 9.82
C LEU A 5 22.36 30.92 9.68
N LEU A 6 23.45 30.40 10.27
CA LEU A 6 23.74 28.97 10.30
C LEU A 6 22.68 28.18 11.11
N CYS A 7 22.24 28.70 12.26
CA CYS A 7 21.17 28.09 13.05
C CYS A 7 19.82 28.07 12.31
N ILE A 8 19.48 29.13 11.57
CA ILE A 8 18.25 29.19 10.76
C ILE A 8 18.31 28.22 9.57
N LEU A 9 19.48 28.03 8.95
CA LEU A 9 19.67 27.08 7.85
C LEU A 9 19.57 25.61 8.32
N LEU A 10 20.04 25.32 9.53
CA LEU A 10 19.98 23.98 10.14
C LEU A 10 18.56 23.59 10.59
N THR A 11 17.72 24.54 11.00
CA THR A 11 16.32 24.22 11.36
C THR A 11 15.43 24.00 10.14
N PHE A 12 15.77 24.57 8.98
CA PHE A 12 14.96 24.44 7.76
C PHE A 12 15.12 23.07 7.06
N THR A 13 16.26 22.40 7.25
CA THR A 13 16.55 21.12 6.57
C THR A 13 15.94 19.90 7.25
N GLY A 14 15.61 19.98 8.56
CA GLY A 14 15.08 18.85 9.33
C GLY A 14 13.60 18.53 9.09
N PHE A 15 12.83 19.42 8.45
CA PHE A 15 11.38 19.25 8.28
C PHE A 15 10.94 18.51 7.01
N LEU A 16 11.86 18.21 6.08
CA LEU A 16 11.51 17.70 4.75
C LEU A 16 11.52 16.16 4.62
N SER A 17 11.94 15.42 5.66
CA SER A 17 12.02 13.96 5.59
C SER A 17 11.00 13.31 6.52
N SER A 18 9.82 12.97 5.97
CA SER A 18 8.86 12.08 6.64
C SER A 18 9.12 10.65 6.17
N ALA A 19 9.67 9.81 7.05
CA ALA A 19 9.75 8.38 6.79
C ALA A 19 8.35 7.77 6.82
N GLN A 20 8.09 6.80 5.94
CA GLN A 20 6.81 6.09 5.94
C GLN A 20 6.64 5.33 7.25
N SER A 21 5.51 5.55 7.93
CA SER A 21 5.14 4.78 9.12
C SER A 21 4.94 3.31 8.74
N LEU A 22 5.55 2.41 9.51
CA LEU A 22 5.48 0.96 9.30
C LEU A 22 4.15 0.37 9.80
N ILE A 23 3.04 0.88 9.26
CA ILE A 23 1.70 0.38 9.56
C ILE A 23 1.42 -0.83 8.67
N HIS A 24 0.93 -1.91 9.28
CA HIS A 24 0.53 -3.12 8.58
C HIS A 24 -0.99 -3.25 8.53
N ALA A 25 -1.55 -3.34 7.32
CA ALA A 25 -2.95 -3.66 7.07
C ALA A 25 -3.15 -5.18 7.10
N HIS A 26 -3.35 -5.71 8.31
CA HIS A 26 -3.69 -7.12 8.53
C HIS A 26 -5.04 -7.48 7.92
N ASN A 27 -5.05 -8.58 7.16
CA ASN A 27 -6.20 -9.07 6.40
C ASN A 27 -6.95 -7.94 5.70
N ASP A 28 -6.27 -7.20 4.82
CA ASP A 28 -6.82 -6.01 4.18
C ASP A 28 -8.11 -6.32 3.40
N TYR A 29 -8.20 -7.54 2.87
CA TYR A 29 -9.36 -8.07 2.13
C TYR A 29 -10.64 -8.20 2.98
N GLN A 30 -10.52 -8.17 4.31
CA GLN A 30 -11.66 -8.17 5.24
C GLN A 30 -12.15 -6.76 5.59
N LYS A 31 -11.49 -5.70 5.10
CA LYS A 31 -11.88 -4.31 5.38
C LYS A 31 -12.98 -3.83 4.41
N PRO A 32 -13.74 -2.77 4.75
CA PRO A 32 -14.81 -2.26 3.89
C PRO A 32 -14.35 -1.79 2.50
N GLU A 33 -13.14 -1.24 2.41
CA GLU A 33 -12.54 -0.75 1.16
C GLU A 33 -11.11 -1.29 1.01
N PRO A 34 -10.95 -2.57 0.64
CA PRO A 34 -9.63 -3.19 0.47
C PRO A 34 -8.80 -2.43 -0.57
N LEU A 35 -7.48 -2.43 -0.38
CA LEU A 35 -6.47 -1.69 -1.12
C LEU A 35 -6.62 -0.16 -1.02
N SER A 36 -7.76 0.42 -1.41
CA SER A 36 -7.92 1.88 -1.46
C SER A 36 -7.82 2.52 -0.08
N ASN A 37 -8.36 1.89 0.97
CA ASN A 37 -8.20 2.41 2.32
C ASN A 37 -6.75 2.32 2.81
N ALA A 38 -6.08 1.21 2.55
CA ALA A 38 -4.66 1.02 2.85
C ALA A 38 -3.79 2.11 2.18
N LEU A 39 -3.98 2.33 0.88
CA LEU A 39 -3.22 3.32 0.11
C LEU A 39 -3.48 4.76 0.58
N ARG A 40 -4.75 5.13 0.83
CA ARG A 40 -5.09 6.47 1.35
C ARG A 40 -4.44 6.77 2.70
N ASN A 41 -4.31 5.75 3.56
CA ASN A 41 -3.67 5.87 4.86
C ASN A 41 -2.15 5.67 4.82
N LYS A 42 -1.56 5.55 3.64
CA LYS A 42 -0.12 5.33 3.42
C LYS A 42 0.44 4.15 4.24
N VAL A 43 -0.31 3.06 4.35
CA VAL A 43 0.18 1.87 5.05
C VAL A 43 1.40 1.29 4.36
N PHE A 44 2.29 0.67 5.13
CA PHE A 44 3.54 0.09 4.65
C PHE A 44 3.37 -1.29 4.04
N SER A 45 2.61 -2.16 4.68
CA SER A 45 2.40 -3.53 4.19
C SER A 45 0.93 -3.91 4.20
N ILE A 46 0.48 -4.59 3.16
CA ILE A 46 -0.91 -5.00 2.94
C ILE A 46 -0.94 -6.53 2.85
N GLU A 47 -1.62 -7.19 3.78
CA GLU A 47 -1.73 -8.66 3.84
C GLU A 47 -2.90 -9.16 3.00
N VAL A 48 -2.63 -10.17 2.16
CA VAL A 48 -3.62 -10.83 1.30
C VAL A 48 -3.40 -12.35 1.28
N ASP A 49 -4.23 -13.07 2.03
CA ASP A 49 -4.22 -14.53 2.03
C ASP A 49 -4.81 -15.08 0.73
N ILE A 50 -4.14 -16.07 0.13
CA ILE A 50 -4.56 -16.64 -1.16
C ILE A 50 -4.70 -18.17 -1.16
N TYR A 51 -5.62 -18.65 -1.98
CA TYR A 51 -5.83 -20.06 -2.28
C TYR A 51 -5.89 -20.30 -3.78
N LEU A 52 -5.29 -21.40 -4.25
CA LEU A 52 -5.45 -21.86 -5.62
C LEU A 52 -6.72 -22.72 -5.73
N SER A 53 -7.69 -22.28 -6.56
CA SER A 53 -8.91 -23.04 -6.85
C SER A 53 -9.36 -22.80 -8.29
N GLY A 54 -9.71 -23.88 -9.00
CA GLY A 54 -10.17 -23.79 -10.40
C GLY A 54 -9.20 -23.08 -11.34
N GLY A 55 -7.88 -23.17 -11.09
CA GLY A 55 -6.85 -22.49 -11.89
C GLY A 55 -6.72 -20.99 -11.62
N ARG A 56 -7.34 -20.46 -10.57
CA ARG A 56 -7.30 -19.04 -10.19
C ARG A 56 -6.80 -18.87 -8.76
N LEU A 57 -6.14 -17.75 -8.49
CA LEU A 57 -5.78 -17.34 -7.14
C LEU A 57 -6.96 -16.55 -6.55
N LEU A 58 -7.58 -17.11 -5.52
CA LEU A 58 -8.71 -16.53 -4.79
C LEU A 58 -8.26 -15.98 -3.45
N VAL A 59 -8.84 -14.87 -3.02
CA VAL A 59 -8.54 -14.21 -1.74
C VAL A 59 -9.60 -14.60 -0.72
N ALA A 60 -9.17 -15.23 0.38
CA ALA A 60 -10.04 -15.70 1.44
C ALA A 60 -9.26 -15.92 2.73
N HIS A 61 -9.93 -15.83 3.89
CA HIS A 61 -9.29 -16.13 5.18
C HIS A 61 -9.24 -17.63 5.45
N ASP A 62 -10.24 -18.36 4.98
CA ASP A 62 -10.36 -19.80 5.17
C ASP A 62 -10.91 -20.47 3.90
N LYS A 63 -10.57 -21.75 3.69
CA LYS A 63 -11.05 -22.54 2.54
C LYS A 63 -12.57 -22.61 2.42
N LYS A 64 -13.31 -22.49 3.53
CA LYS A 64 -14.78 -22.46 3.55
C LYS A 64 -15.38 -21.23 2.84
N GLU A 65 -14.58 -20.20 2.61
CA GLU A 65 -15.00 -18.93 1.99
C GLU A 65 -14.78 -18.93 0.46
N LEU A 66 -14.19 -19.98 -0.11
CA LEU A 66 -13.78 -20.00 -1.53
C LEU A 66 -14.94 -19.88 -2.52
N ASP A 67 -16.14 -20.33 -2.15
CA ASP A 67 -17.31 -20.27 -3.04
C ASP A 67 -17.77 -18.82 -3.31
N SER A 68 -17.48 -17.88 -2.40
CA SER A 68 -17.79 -16.46 -2.55
C SER A 68 -16.54 -15.58 -2.70
N ALA A 69 -15.35 -16.18 -2.66
CA ALA A 69 -14.07 -15.49 -2.76
C ALA A 69 -13.88 -14.83 -4.12
N LYS A 70 -13.27 -13.65 -4.12
CA LYS A 70 -12.90 -12.93 -5.34
C LYS A 70 -11.47 -13.28 -5.73
N ALA A 71 -11.15 -13.11 -7.01
CA ALA A 71 -9.79 -13.34 -7.49
C ALA A 71 -8.83 -12.25 -7.01
N LEU A 72 -7.60 -12.65 -6.68
CA LEU A 72 -6.47 -11.75 -6.36
C LEU A 72 -6.30 -10.69 -7.46
N ASP A 73 -6.41 -11.10 -8.72
CA ASP A 73 -6.30 -10.22 -9.87
C ASP A 73 -7.30 -9.06 -9.81
N THR A 74 -8.57 -9.37 -9.50
CA THR A 74 -9.65 -8.39 -9.47
C THR A 74 -9.55 -7.49 -8.24
N MET A 75 -9.16 -8.03 -7.09
CA MET A 75 -9.10 -7.27 -5.84
C MET A 75 -7.86 -6.38 -5.73
N TYR A 76 -6.70 -6.86 -6.20
CA TYR A 76 -5.42 -6.23 -5.93
C TYR A 76 -4.60 -5.94 -7.19
N LEU A 77 -4.33 -6.93 -8.05
CA LEU A 77 -3.34 -6.76 -9.11
C LEU A 77 -3.80 -5.80 -10.22
N GLN A 78 -5.02 -5.95 -10.74
CA GLN A 78 -5.53 -5.05 -11.78
C GLN A 78 -5.65 -3.59 -11.29
N PRO A 79 -6.21 -3.31 -10.09
CA PRO A 79 -6.19 -1.96 -9.53
C PRO A 79 -4.78 -1.40 -9.35
N ILE A 80 -3.81 -2.19 -8.87
CA ILE A 80 -2.41 -1.77 -8.71
C ILE A 80 -1.80 -1.44 -10.07
N ILE A 81 -1.99 -2.29 -11.08
CA ILE A 81 -1.48 -2.05 -12.43
C ILE A 81 -2.06 -0.74 -12.99
N GLU A 82 -3.35 -0.47 -12.77
CA GLU A 82 -3.98 0.76 -13.22
C GLU A 82 -3.40 2.00 -12.52
N LEU A 83 -3.16 1.91 -11.21
CA LEU A 83 -2.48 2.97 -10.47
C LEU A 83 -1.07 3.24 -11.02
N PHE A 84 -0.33 2.19 -11.39
CA PHE A 84 0.98 2.33 -12.03
C PHE A 84 0.90 3.00 -13.40
N ARG A 85 -0.11 2.69 -14.22
CA ARG A 85 -0.33 3.38 -15.50
C ARG A 85 -0.66 4.86 -15.26
N GLN A 86 -1.56 5.14 -14.33
CA GLN A 86 -2.01 6.49 -14.00
C GLN A 86 -0.87 7.36 -13.46
N HIS A 87 0.00 6.82 -12.61
CA HIS A 87 1.09 7.57 -11.97
C HIS A 87 2.44 7.33 -12.63
N LYS A 88 2.46 6.91 -13.91
CA LYS A 88 3.68 6.82 -14.73
C LYS A 88 4.77 5.94 -14.11
N GLY A 89 4.39 4.78 -13.58
CA GLY A 89 5.30 3.77 -13.04
C GLY A 89 5.44 3.76 -11.52
N THR A 90 4.66 4.57 -10.79
CA THR A 90 4.58 4.50 -9.32
C THR A 90 3.17 4.13 -8.84
N ILE A 91 3.01 3.73 -7.58
CA ILE A 91 1.69 3.42 -7.03
C ILE A 91 0.81 4.67 -6.84
N SER A 92 1.42 5.84 -6.66
CA SER A 92 0.75 7.11 -6.37
C SER A 92 1.59 8.31 -6.83
N ALA A 93 1.02 9.51 -6.78
CA ALA A 93 1.76 10.75 -7.06
C ALA A 93 2.91 11.02 -6.07
N ASP A 94 2.83 10.46 -4.86
CA ASP A 94 3.95 10.46 -3.92
C ASP A 94 4.93 9.34 -4.29
N ILE A 95 6.04 9.72 -4.93
CA ILE A 95 7.06 8.77 -5.42
C ILE A 95 7.86 8.13 -4.29
N ALA A 96 7.83 8.68 -3.07
CA ALA A 96 8.50 8.10 -1.91
C ALA A 96 7.65 7.03 -1.23
N TYR A 97 6.33 7.02 -1.49
CA TYR A 97 5.41 6.02 -0.94
C TYR A 97 5.54 4.69 -1.69
N THR A 98 6.05 3.67 -1.00
CA THR A 98 6.35 2.35 -1.59
C THR A 98 5.77 1.23 -0.72
N PRO A 99 4.45 0.99 -0.79
CA PRO A 99 3.81 -0.09 -0.03
C PRO A 99 4.20 -1.46 -0.59
N ILE A 100 4.16 -2.45 0.30
CA ILE A 100 4.41 -3.85 -0.01
C ILE A 100 3.08 -4.60 0.00
N LEU A 101 2.79 -5.32 -1.09
CA LEU A 101 1.73 -6.33 -1.09
C LEU A 101 2.34 -7.65 -0.60
N MET A 102 1.85 -8.13 0.54
CA MET A 102 2.28 -9.38 1.19
C MET A 102 1.25 -10.46 0.88
N ILE A 103 1.71 -11.51 0.21
CA ILE A 103 0.92 -12.66 -0.26
C ILE A 103 1.51 -13.93 0.34
#